data_AF-A0A672Q4Q3-F1
#
_entry.id   AF-A0A672Q4Q3-F1
#
_cell.length_a   1.000
_cell.length_b   1.000
_cell.length_c   1.000
_cell.angle_alpha   90.00
_cell.angle_beta   90.00
_cell.angle_gamma   90.00
#
_symmetry.space_group_name_H-M   'P 1'
#
loop_
_entity.id
_entity.type
_entity.pdbx_description
1 polymer ?
#
loop_
_entity_poly.entity_id
_entity_poly.type
_entity_poly.pdbx_seq_one_letter_code
_entity_poly.pdbx_strand_id
1 'polypeptide(L)'
;MVSGPNFETIAEARMLHILGSDSVGMSTVPEVTVAKHCGLRVLGLSLITNKVSLDYSREEKVNHEEVLQISKMRAEMLQNVLVTFIARSHQVDTINNSNCINSNAM
;
A
#
# COMPACT_ATOMS: atom_id res chain seq x y z
N MET A 1 -8.27 6.93 2.76
CA MET A 1 -8.89 6.65 1.44
C MET A 1 -9.74 7.84 1.04
N VAL A 2 -9.86 8.10 -0.26
CA VAL A 2 -10.92 8.96 -0.81
C VAL A 2 -11.84 8.10 -1.69
N SER A 3 -13.04 8.55 -2.00
CA SER A 3 -14.00 7.74 -2.77
C SER A 3 -13.73 7.71 -4.28
N GLY A 4 -12.99 8.67 -4.83
CA GLY A 4 -12.82 8.81 -6.29
C GLY A 4 -14.16 9.08 -7.02
N PRO A 5 -14.20 9.02 -8.37
CA PRO A 5 -13.11 8.70 -9.30
C PRO A 5 -12.20 9.90 -9.62
N ASN A 6 -12.59 11.10 -9.19
CA ASN A 6 -11.82 12.31 -9.40
C ASN A 6 -10.60 12.34 -8.46
N PHE A 7 -9.48 12.86 -8.97
CA PHE A 7 -8.32 13.19 -8.13
C PHE A 7 -8.63 14.35 -7.19
N GLU A 8 -7.83 14.43 -6.13
CA GLU A 8 -7.96 15.43 -5.09
C GLU A 8 -7.63 16.83 -5.63
N THR A 9 -8.39 17.82 -5.19
CA THR A 9 -8.01 19.23 -5.32
C THR A 9 -6.82 19.54 -4.42
N ILE A 10 -6.12 20.65 -4.68
CA ILE A 10 -5.00 21.09 -3.83
C ILE A 10 -5.45 21.34 -2.38
N ALA A 11 -6.68 21.82 -2.18
CA ALA A 11 -7.25 22.03 -0.86
C ALA A 11 -7.46 20.71 -0.11
N GLU A 12 -8.03 19.70 -0.77
CA GLU A 12 -8.22 18.36 -0.21
C GLU A 12 -6.88 17.67 0.05
N ALA A 13 -5.92 17.78 -0.88
CA ALA A 13 -4.57 17.24 -0.71
C ALA A 13 -3.85 17.86 0.51
N ARG A 14 -3.94 19.19 0.69
CA ARG A 14 -3.42 19.87 1.89
C ARG A 14 -4.10 19.39 3.16
N MET A 15 -5.43 19.27 3.14
CA MET A 15 -6.18 18.75 4.27
C MET A 15 -5.69 17.35 4.64
N LEU A 16 -5.58 16.43 3.68
CA LEU A 16 -5.12 15.06 3.91
C LEU A 16 -3.68 15.02 4.43
N HIS A 17 -2.80 15.88 3.92
CA HIS A 17 -1.42 15.99 4.39
C HIS A 17 -1.36 16.49 5.84
N ILE A 18 -2.15 17.51 6.19
CA ILE A 18 -2.24 18.03 7.58
C ILE A 18 -2.81 16.95 8.52
N LEU A 19 -3.73 16.12 8.05
CA LEU A 19 -4.26 14.98 8.80
C LEU A 19 -3.24 13.83 8.98
N GLY A 20 -2.04 13.94 8.40
CA GLY A 20 -0.95 12.97 8.54
C GLY A 20 -0.95 11.86 7.50
N SER A 21 -1.64 12.04 6.36
CA SER A 21 -1.62 11.06 5.27
C SER A 21 -0.33 11.18 4.45
N ASP A 22 0.46 10.10 4.41
CA ASP A 22 1.68 10.02 3.56
C ASP A 22 1.37 9.64 2.10
N SER A 23 0.27 8.91 1.90
CA SER A 23 -0.20 8.49 0.58
C SER A 23 -1.72 8.54 0.52
N VAL A 24 -2.27 8.68 -0.68
CA VAL A 24 -3.72 8.71 -0.91
C VAL A 24 -4.05 7.71 -2.01
N GLY A 25 -5.16 7.01 -1.83
CA GLY A 25 -5.68 6.03 -2.77
C GLY A 25 -7.19 5.87 -2.60
N MET A 26 -7.80 5.28 -3.61
CA MET A 26 -9.26 5.14 -3.73
C MET A 26 -9.79 3.76 -3.31
N SER A 27 -8.91 2.89 -2.80
CA SER A 27 -9.21 1.50 -2.45
C SER A 27 -8.55 1.10 -1.13
N THR A 28 -8.41 -0.19 -0.87
CA THR A 28 -7.68 -0.84 0.22
C THR A 28 -8.38 -0.80 1.58
N VAL A 29 -8.91 0.33 2.03
CA VAL A 29 -9.51 0.43 3.37
C VAL A 29 -10.73 -0.49 3.54
N PRO A 30 -11.72 -0.55 2.62
CA PRO A 30 -12.84 -1.48 2.74
C PRO A 30 -12.40 -2.95 2.76
N GLU A 31 -11.46 -3.32 1.90
CA GLU A 31 -10.94 -4.68 1.77
C GLU A 31 -10.20 -5.11 3.04
N VAL A 32 -9.34 -4.25 3.59
CA VAL A 32 -8.60 -4.50 4.83
C VAL A 32 -9.55 -4.61 6.03
N THR A 33 -10.59 -3.78 6.08
CA THR A 33 -11.58 -3.81 7.16
C THR A 33 -12.29 -5.17 7.21
N VAL A 34 -12.75 -5.67 6.05
CA VAL A 34 -13.41 -6.98 5.94
C VAL A 34 -12.42 -8.12 6.24
N ALA A 35 -11.21 -8.07 5.69
CA ALA A 35 -10.18 -9.10 5.95
C ALA A 35 -9.85 -9.20 7.44
N LYS A 36 -9.72 -8.05 8.13
CA LYS A 36 -9.45 -8.01 9.57
C LYS A 36 -10.64 -8.51 10.38
N HIS A 37 -11.86 -8.16 9.99
CA HIS A 37 -13.08 -8.70 10.60
C HIS A 37 -13.15 -10.23 10.51
N CYS A 38 -12.67 -10.82 9.41
CA CYS A 38 -12.56 -12.27 9.23
C CYS A 38 -11.34 -12.90 9.94
N GLY A 39 -10.57 -12.14 10.73
CA GLY A 39 -9.41 -12.66 11.46
C GLY A 39 -8.15 -12.91 10.61
N LEU A 40 -8.09 -12.39 9.38
CA LEU A 40 -6.93 -12.58 8.51
C LEU A 40 -5.76 -11.68 8.94
N ARG A 41 -4.52 -12.19 8.75
CA ARG A 41 -3.31 -11.35 8.78
C ARG A 41 -3.26 -10.53 7.49
N VAL A 42 -3.01 -9.23 7.60
CA VAL A 42 -3.04 -8.29 6.48
C VAL A 42 -1.71 -7.55 6.38
N LEU A 43 -1.17 -7.46 5.17
CA LEU A 43 -0.07 -6.58 4.78
C LEU A 43 -0.59 -5.62 3.70
N GLY A 44 -0.42 -4.31 3.90
CA GLY A 44 -0.71 -3.28 2.90
C GLY A 44 0.56 -2.85 2.17
N LEU A 45 0.51 -2.73 0.85
CA LEU A 45 1.57 -2.19 0.01
C LEU A 45 0.97 -1.15 -0.93
N SER A 46 1.64 -0.01 -1.08
CA SER A 46 1.22 1.06 -1.99
C SER A 46 2.37 1.43 -2.91
N LEU A 47 2.12 1.39 -4.21
CA LEU A 47 3.04 1.89 -5.23
C LEU A 47 2.75 3.38 -5.45
N ILE A 48 3.72 4.25 -5.16
CA ILE A 48 3.57 5.68 -5.40
C ILE A 48 3.74 5.95 -6.90
N THR A 49 2.64 6.25 -7.57
CA THR A 49 2.59 6.45 -9.03
C THR A 49 2.72 7.90 -9.46
N ASN A 50 2.38 8.83 -8.58
CA ASN A 50 2.42 10.27 -8.83
C ASN A 50 2.67 11.02 -7.52
N LYS A 51 3.19 12.24 -7.62
CA LYS A 51 3.34 13.14 -6.49
C LYS A 51 2.22 14.17 -6.51
N VAL A 52 1.44 14.24 -5.44
CA VAL A 52 0.34 15.22 -5.35
C VAL A 52 0.90 16.62 -5.11
N SER A 53 0.47 17.59 -5.92
CA SER A 53 0.85 18.99 -5.76
C SER A 53 0.11 19.61 -4.58
N LEU A 54 0.86 20.20 -3.65
CA LEU A 54 0.32 20.97 -2.51
C LEU A 54 0.37 22.49 -2.75
N ASP A 55 0.80 22.92 -3.93
CA ASP A 55 0.98 24.33 -4.27
C ASP A 55 0.21 24.67 -5.55
N TYR A 56 -0.47 25.82 -5.53
CA TYR A 56 -1.22 26.36 -6.66
C TYR A 56 -0.30 26.92 -7.75
N SER A 57 0.98 27.19 -7.43
CA SER A 57 1.97 27.65 -8.40
C SER A 57 2.47 26.56 -9.35
N ARG A 58 2.15 25.27 -9.09
CA ARG A 58 2.49 24.17 -9.99
C ARG A 58 1.35 23.89 -10.96
N GLU A 59 1.66 23.88 -12.26
CA GLU A 59 0.70 23.54 -13.31
C GLU A 59 0.55 22.03 -13.53
N GLU A 60 1.30 21.22 -12.79
CA GLU A 60 1.36 19.76 -12.95
C GLU A 60 0.03 19.12 -12.52
N LYS A 61 -0.80 18.78 -13.51
CA LYS A 61 -2.09 18.11 -13.30
C LYS A 61 -1.89 16.60 -13.29
N VAL A 62 -2.46 15.95 -12.28
CA VAL A 62 -2.44 14.49 -12.20
C VAL A 62 -3.20 13.89 -13.39
N ASN A 63 -2.53 13.01 -14.13
CA ASN A 63 -3.11 12.32 -15.28
C ASN A 63 -3.20 10.82 -15.01
N HIS A 64 -4.38 10.24 -15.25
CA HIS A 64 -4.60 8.80 -15.11
C HIS A 64 -3.69 7.97 -16.04
N GLU A 65 -3.40 8.46 -17.25
CA GLU A 65 -2.53 7.74 -18.18
C GLU A 65 -1.10 7.63 -17.64
N GLU A 66 -0.57 8.69 -17.04
CA GLU A 66 0.77 8.68 -16.43
C GLU A 66 0.84 7.67 -15.28
N VAL A 67 -0.20 7.63 -14.44
CA VAL A 67 -0.33 6.65 -13.35
C VAL A 67 -0.27 5.22 -13.90
N LEU A 68 -0.95 4.94 -15.01
CA LEU A 68 -0.92 3.62 -15.66
C LEU A 68 0.46 3.28 -16.23
N GLN A 69 1.13 4.25 -16.86
CA GLN A 69 2.46 4.05 -17.43
C GLN A 69 3.50 3.75 -16.35
N ILE A 70 3.51 4.53 -15.26
CA ILE A 70 4.41 4.29 -14.12
C ILE A 70 4.10 2.95 -13.45
N SER A 71 2.83 2.60 -13.31
CA SER A 71 2.42 1.31 -12.76
C SER A 71 2.98 0.14 -13.57
N LYS A 72 2.87 0.21 -14.91
CA LYS A 72 3.44 -0.81 -15.82
C LYS A 72 4.96 -0.88 -15.70
N MET A 73 5.63 0.27 -15.69
CA MET A 73 7.09 0.35 -15.59
C MET A 73 7.64 -0.23 -14.29
N ARG A 74 6.89 -0.12 -13.18
CA ARG A 74 7.32 -0.59 -11.85
C ARG A 74 6.78 -1.97 -11.48
N ALA A 75 6.00 -2.61 -12.35
CA ALA A 75 5.34 -3.88 -12.07
C ALA A 75 6.34 -4.99 -11.70
N GLU A 76 7.43 -5.13 -12.46
CA GLU A 76 8.46 -6.16 -12.20
C GLU A 76 9.15 -5.96 -10.85
N MET A 77 9.47 -4.71 -10.49
CA MET A 77 10.05 -4.37 -9.19
C MET A 77 9.10 -4.77 -8.04
N LEU A 78 7.81 -4.43 -8.16
CA LEU A 78 6.81 -4.77 -7.15
C LEU A 78 6.64 -6.29 -7.02
N GLN A 79 6.66 -7.03 -8.14
CA GLN A 79 6.63 -8.49 -8.15
C GLN A 79 7.82 -9.08 -7.41
N ASN A 80 9.03 -8.59 -7.67
CA ASN A 80 10.25 -9.07 -7.02
C ASN A 80 10.21 -8.85 -5.50
N VAL A 81 9.72 -7.69 -5.04
CA VAL A 81 9.52 -7.40 -3.62
C VAL A 81 8.52 -8.38 -3.00
N LEU A 82 7.39 -8.60 -3.65
CA LEU A 82 6.33 -9.47 -3.15
C LEU A 82 6.77 -10.94 -3.09
N VAL A 83 7.43 -11.45 -4.13
CA VAL A 83 7.99 -12.81 -4.16
C VAL A 83 9.02 -13.00 -3.05
N THR A 84 9.93 -12.04 -2.90
CA THR A 84 10.96 -12.09 -1.84
C THR A 84 10.32 -12.05 -0.45
N PHE A 85 9.29 -11.21 -0.26
CA PHE A 85 8.56 -11.12 1.00
C PHE A 85 7.86 -12.44 1.35
N ILE A 86 7.18 -13.07 0.40
CA ILE A 86 6.49 -14.36 0.61
C ILE A 86 7.51 -15.46 0.93
N ALA A 87 8.60 -15.55 0.17
CA ALA A 87 9.65 -16.55 0.39
C ALA A 87 10.26 -16.44 1.80
N ARG A 88 10.47 -15.22 2.30
CA ARG A 88 10.98 -14.98 3.65
C ARG A 88 9.94 -15.22 4.74
N SER A 89 8.67 -14.89 4.49
CA SER A 89 7.58 -15.09 5.45
C SER A 89 7.39 -16.58 5.77
N HIS A 90 7.53 -17.45 4.76
CA HIS A 90 7.44 -18.90 4.97
C HIS A 90 8.57 -19.44 5.86
N GLN A 91 9.78 -18.87 5.81
CA GLN A 91 10.89 -19.29 6.67
C GLN A 91 10.62 -18.93 8.14
N VAL A 92 10.05 -17.75 8.39
CA VAL A 92 9.71 -17.29 9.75
C VAL A 92 8.64 -18.19 10.38
N ASP A 93 7.61 -18.55 9.62
CA ASP A 93 6.56 -19.46 10.11
C ASP A 93 7.13 -20.86 10.42
N THR A 94 8.06 -21.39 9.61
CA THR A 94 8.74 -22.67 9.89
C THR A 94 9.62 -22.60 11.15
N ILE A 95 10.39 -21.52 11.33
CA ILE A 95 11.25 -21.32 12.51
C ILE A 95 10.42 -21.22 13.79
N ASN A 96 9.34 -20.44 13.77
CA ASN A 96 8.45 -20.30 14.92
C ASN A 96 7.79 -21.63 15.28
N ASN A 97 7.37 -22.43 14.27
CA ASN A 97 6.80 -23.74 14.52
C ASN A 97 7.83 -24.72 15.11
N SER A 98 9.08 -24.67 14.65
CA SER A 98 10.19 -25.49 15.16
C SER A 98 10.52 -25.18 16.62
N ASN A 99 10.52 -23.89 16.98
CA ASN A 99 10.78 -23.45 18.36
C ASN A 99 9.62 -23.79 19.32
N CYS A 100 8.36 -23.73 18.85
CA CYS A 100 7.21 -24.18 19.64
C CYS A 100 7.22 -25.69 19.92
N ILE A 101 7.66 -26.52 18.98
CA ILE A 101 7.80 -27.97 19.18
C ILE A 101 8.85 -28.27 20.26
N ASN A 102 9.99 -27.57 20.23
CA ASN A 102 11.07 -27.77 21.21
C ASN A 102 10.74 -27.23 22.62
N SER A 103 9.84 -26.25 22.74
CA SER A 103 9.40 -25.71 24.03
C SER A 103 8.39 -26.59 24.77
N ASN A 104 7.66 -27.48 24.05
CA ASN A 104 6.68 -28.40 24.63
C ASN A 104 7.26 -29.80 24.93
N ALA A 105 8.54 -30.02 24.64
CA ALA A 105 9.23 -31.29 24.87
C ALA A 105 10.06 -31.30 26.17
N MET A 106 9.85 -30.31 27.05
CA MET A 106 10.59 -30.12 28.31
C MET A 106 9.63 -30.00 29.49
#